data_AF-A0A517XWF9-F1
#
_entry.id   AF-A0A517XWF9-F1
#
_cell.length_a   1.000
_cell.length_b   1.000
_cell.length_c   1.000
_cell.angle_alpha   90.00
_cell.angle_beta   90.00
_cell.angle_gamma   90.00
#
_symmetry.space_group_name_H-M   'P 1'
#
loop_
_entity.id
_entity.type
_entity.pdbx_description
1 polymer ?
#
loop_
_entity_poly.entity_id
_entity_poly.type
_entity_poly.pdbx_seq_one_letter_code
_entity_poly.pdbx_strand_id
1 'polypeptide(L)'
;MTCVYVALALVVLVAVGVIAERHRTRRIAAGRVGETFDTFVAGFSSGDAPPEVLRAVYAQLQDWCSDAVDAFPVRAEDNLRRVYGLIEEDLDDQVLAVVARCGRRLAPAERLRAITPVETVRDFVRFVAACPEVAEPGAAADGPRP
;
A
#
# COMPACT_ATOMS: atom_id res chain seq x y z
N MET A 1 38.36 18.19 -9.64
CA MET A 1 37.73 19.24 -8.81
C MET A 1 36.25 19.36 -9.12
N THR A 2 35.84 19.69 -10.35
CA THR A 2 34.43 19.77 -10.78
C THR A 2 33.61 18.51 -10.53
N CYS A 3 34.12 17.31 -10.83
CA CYS A 3 33.39 16.06 -10.55
C CYS A 3 33.13 15.83 -9.05
N VAL A 4 34.03 16.30 -8.17
CA VAL A 4 33.86 16.20 -6.72
C VAL A 4 32.77 17.15 -6.24
N TYR A 5 32.73 18.39 -6.77
CA TYR A 5 31.65 19.34 -6.45
C TYR A 5 30.29 18.88 -6.98
N VAL A 6 30.23 18.31 -8.19
CA VAL A 6 28.99 17.76 -8.75
C VAL A 6 28.51 16.57 -7.90
N ALA A 7 29.40 15.64 -7.57
CA ALA A 7 29.05 14.52 -6.70
C ALA A 7 28.55 14.98 -5.32
N LEU A 8 29.24 15.95 -4.71
CA LEU A 8 28.84 16.51 -3.42
C LEU A 8 27.49 17.24 -3.49
N ALA A 9 27.25 18.00 -4.57
CA ALA A 9 25.96 18.66 -4.80
C ALA A 9 24.82 17.64 -4.96
N LEU A 10 25.05 16.53 -5.68
CA LEU A 10 24.08 15.45 -5.82
C LEU A 10 23.80 14.77 -4.47
N VAL A 11 24.83 14.47 -3.69
CA VAL A 11 24.66 13.86 -2.36
C VAL A 11 23.87 14.79 -1.43
N VAL A 12 24.19 16.09 -1.42
CA VAL A 12 23.45 17.08 -0.63
C VAL A 12 21.99 17.17 -1.10
N LEU A 13 21.74 17.18 -2.41
CA LEU A 13 20.38 17.24 -2.96
C LEU A 13 19.54 16.02 -2.55
N VAL A 14 20.11 14.82 -2.66
CA VAL A 14 19.46 13.57 -2.21
C VAL A 14 19.20 13.61 -0.71
N ALA A 15 20.20 14.01 0.09
CA ALA A 15 20.06 14.09 1.54
C ALA A 15 18.96 15.06 1.97
N VAL A 16 18.92 16.26 1.37
CA VAL A 16 17.87 17.26 1.63
C VAL A 16 16.49 16.71 1.25
N GLY A 17 16.38 16.02 0.12
CA GLY A 17 15.13 15.37 -0.31
C GLY A 17 14.63 14.35 0.71
N VAL A 18 15.50 13.44 1.15
CA VAL A 18 15.17 12.41 2.14
C VAL A 18 14.76 13.04 3.49
N ILE A 19 15.49 14.05 3.96
CA ILE A 19 15.18 14.74 5.22
C ILE A 19 13.83 15.45 5.13
N ALA A 20 13.55 16.14 4.01
CA ALA A 20 12.29 16.84 3.81
C ALA A 20 11.10 15.88 3.83
N GLU A 21 11.21 14.73 3.15
CA GLU A 21 10.15 13.72 3.12
C GLU A 21 9.93 13.11 4.51
N ARG A 22 11.00 12.74 5.22
CA ARG A 22 10.90 12.25 6.60
C ARG A 22 10.25 13.26 7.53
N HIS A 23 10.58 14.54 7.40
CA HIS A 23 9.97 15.59 8.21
C HIS A 23 8.48 15.77 7.89
N ARG A 24 8.10 15.67 6.62
CA ARG A 24 6.70 15.71 6.19
C ARG A 24 5.91 14.55 6.77
N THR A 25 6.41 13.31 6.65
CA THR A 25 5.77 12.10 7.19
C THR A 25 5.59 12.20 8.71
N ARG A 26 6.65 12.63 9.43
CA ARG A 26 6.59 12.86 10.88
C ARG A 26 5.55 13.91 11.26
N ARG A 27 5.44 15.00 10.49
CA ARG A 27 4.45 16.06 10.75
C ARG A 27 3.02 15.55 10.58
N ILE A 28 2.76 14.71 9.59
CA ILE A 28 1.44 14.09 9.38
C ILE A 28 1.12 13.16 10.56
N ALA A 29 2.07 12.30 10.96
CA ALA A 29 1.88 11.39 12.08
C ALA A 29 1.63 12.14 13.41
N ALA A 30 2.36 13.23 13.66
CA ALA A 30 2.17 14.06 14.85
C ALA A 30 0.78 14.73 14.90
N GLY A 31 0.13 14.97 13.77
CA GLY A 31 -1.24 15.47 13.71
C GLY A 31 -2.31 14.39 13.95
N ARG A 32 -1.92 13.13 14.12
CA ARG A 32 -2.78 11.94 14.21
C ARG A 32 -2.47 11.09 15.44
N VAL A 33 -1.91 11.72 16.47
CA VAL A 33 -1.56 11.02 17.72
C VAL A 33 -2.82 10.38 18.31
N GLY A 34 -2.73 9.08 18.58
CA GLY A 34 -3.83 8.29 19.14
C GLY A 34 -4.66 7.53 18.10
N GLU A 35 -4.44 7.74 16.81
CA GLU A 35 -5.06 6.91 15.77
C GLU A 35 -4.34 5.58 15.62
N THR A 36 -5.11 4.50 15.58
CA THR A 36 -4.60 3.11 15.53
C THR A 36 -5.27 2.33 14.41
N PHE A 37 -4.95 1.03 14.32
CA PHE A 37 -5.64 0.11 13.42
C PHE A 37 -7.16 0.13 13.63
N ASP A 38 -7.64 0.29 14.87
CA ASP A 38 -9.07 0.33 15.14
C ASP A 38 -9.74 1.58 14.54
N THR A 39 -9.06 2.73 14.60
CA THR A 39 -9.51 3.96 13.92
C THR A 39 -9.54 3.78 12.40
N PHE A 40 -8.55 3.08 11.86
CA PHE A 40 -8.49 2.75 10.44
C PHE A 40 -9.66 1.84 10.02
N VAL A 41 -9.90 0.75 10.75
CA VAL A 41 -11.00 -0.20 10.49
C VAL A 41 -12.36 0.49 10.64
N ALA A 42 -12.53 1.40 11.60
CA ALA A 42 -13.75 2.18 11.77
C ALA A 42 -14.10 3.06 10.54
N GLY A 43 -13.13 3.33 9.66
CA GLY A 43 -13.35 3.97 8.37
C GLY A 43 -14.06 3.08 7.33
N PHE A 44 -14.19 1.78 7.57
CA PHE A 44 -14.80 0.82 6.64
C PHE A 44 -16.15 0.31 7.16
N SER A 45 -17.07 0.08 6.23
CA SER A 45 -18.35 -0.57 6.53
C SER A 45 -18.20 -2.09 6.57
N SER A 46 -19.11 -2.75 7.30
CA SER A 46 -19.21 -4.21 7.32
C SER A 46 -19.35 -4.76 5.90
N GLY A 47 -18.37 -5.54 5.44
CA GLY A 47 -18.35 -6.13 4.10
C GLY A 47 -17.59 -5.33 3.03
N ASP A 48 -17.01 -4.17 3.35
CA ASP A 48 -16.18 -3.42 2.40
C ASP A 48 -14.94 -4.21 1.96
N ALA A 49 -14.31 -4.94 2.88
CA ALA A 49 -13.18 -5.82 2.61
C ALA A 49 -12.99 -6.88 3.70
N PRO A 50 -12.34 -8.01 3.37
CA PRO A 50 -11.92 -9.00 4.37
C PRO A 50 -10.97 -8.39 5.41
N PRO A 51 -11.05 -8.79 6.70
CA PRO A 51 -10.15 -8.29 7.76
C PRO A 51 -8.66 -8.54 7.50
N GLU A 52 -8.34 -9.63 6.79
CA GLU A 52 -6.97 -9.95 6.34
C GLU A 52 -6.42 -8.88 5.39
N VAL A 53 -7.23 -8.37 4.47
CA VAL A 53 -6.86 -7.33 3.50
C VAL A 53 -6.64 -6.01 4.22
N LEU A 54 -7.56 -5.64 5.13
CA LEU A 54 -7.42 -4.44 5.95
C LEU A 54 -6.10 -4.45 6.74
N ARG A 55 -5.79 -5.57 7.41
CA ARG A 55 -4.55 -5.72 8.18
C ARG A 55 -3.31 -5.69 7.28
N ALA A 56 -3.36 -6.35 6.12
CA ALA A 56 -2.23 -6.40 5.20
C ALA A 56 -1.92 -5.03 4.62
N VAL A 57 -2.92 -4.28 4.14
CA VAL A 57 -2.74 -2.92 3.62
C VAL A 57 -2.23 -1.97 4.72
N TYR A 58 -2.83 -2.03 5.91
CA TYR A 58 -2.40 -1.20 7.02
C TYR A 58 -0.94 -1.45 7.40
N ALA A 59 -0.55 -2.72 7.54
CA ALA A 59 0.82 -3.10 7.85
C ALA A 59 1.80 -2.70 6.72
N GLN A 60 1.41 -2.85 5.46
CA GLN A 60 2.25 -2.48 4.32
C GLN A 60 2.55 -0.98 4.31
N LEU A 61 1.53 -0.14 4.54
CA LEU A 61 1.70 1.31 4.56
C LEU A 61 2.45 1.80 5.81
N GLN A 62 2.33 1.10 6.93
CA GLN A 62 3.18 1.36 8.09
C GLN A 62 4.64 1.04 7.80
N ASP A 63 4.90 -0.12 7.21
CA ASP A 63 6.25 -0.56 6.84
C ASP A 63 6.89 0.41 5.85
N TRP A 64 6.12 0.88 4.84
CA TRP A 64 6.56 1.93 3.90
C TRP A 64 7.00 3.22 4.59
N CYS A 65 6.36 3.59 5.70
CA CYS A 65 6.68 4.81 6.46
C CYS A 65 7.63 4.61 7.64
N SER A 66 8.06 3.37 7.91
CA SER A 66 8.86 2.99 9.09
C SER A 66 10.17 3.76 9.19
N ASP A 67 10.76 4.11 8.05
CA ASP A 67 11.96 4.94 7.91
C ASP A 67 11.84 6.33 8.57
N ALA A 68 10.61 6.84 8.69
CA ALA A 68 10.32 8.14 9.28
C ALA A 68 9.64 8.03 10.65
N VAL A 69 8.70 7.08 10.79
CA VAL A 69 7.83 6.88 11.96
C VAL A 69 7.54 5.39 12.14
N ASP A 70 7.86 4.83 13.30
CA ASP A 70 7.73 3.38 13.58
C ASP A 70 6.31 2.83 13.43
N ALA A 71 5.29 3.63 13.80
CA ALA A 71 3.88 3.23 13.74
C ALA A 71 3.04 4.33 13.08
N PHE A 72 3.15 4.45 11.75
CA PHE A 72 2.43 5.49 11.02
C PHE A 72 0.89 5.30 11.12
N PRO A 73 0.13 6.34 11.51
CA PRO A 73 -1.33 6.28 11.61
C PRO A 73 -2.00 6.45 10.23
N VAL A 74 -2.28 5.31 9.60
CA VAL A 74 -2.94 5.20 8.28
C VAL A 74 -4.43 5.52 8.40
N ARG A 75 -4.98 6.32 7.47
CA ARG A 75 -6.42 6.55 7.32
C ARG A 75 -6.94 6.04 5.97
N ALA A 76 -8.18 5.56 5.94
CA ALA A 76 -8.82 5.08 4.73
C ALA A 76 -8.89 6.15 3.60
N GLU A 77 -9.13 7.41 3.97
CA GLU A 77 -9.25 8.53 3.03
C GLU A 77 -7.90 9.14 2.63
N ASP A 78 -6.78 8.58 3.09
CA ASP A 78 -5.48 9.12 2.71
C ASP A 78 -5.23 8.91 1.22
N ASN A 79 -4.84 9.98 0.54
CA ASN A 79 -4.39 9.89 -0.84
C ASN A 79 -2.97 9.32 -0.87
N LEU A 80 -2.77 8.23 -1.61
CA LEU A 80 -1.54 7.44 -1.63
C LEU A 80 -0.33 8.28 -2.05
N ARG A 81 -0.49 9.04 -3.14
CA ARG A 81 0.56 9.94 -3.64
C ARG A 81 0.83 11.13 -2.73
N ARG A 82 -0.21 11.77 -2.18
CA ARG A 82 -0.05 12.99 -1.36
C ARG A 82 0.36 12.72 0.08
N VAL A 83 0.03 11.56 0.65
CA VAL A 83 0.34 11.25 2.05
C VAL A 83 1.57 10.36 2.16
N TYR A 84 1.69 9.36 1.29
CA TYR A 84 2.76 8.35 1.35
C TYR A 84 3.83 8.55 0.27
N GLY A 85 3.64 9.49 -0.65
CA GLY A 85 4.60 9.73 -1.73
C GLY A 85 4.61 8.65 -2.81
N LEU A 86 3.69 7.69 -2.76
CA LEU A 86 3.62 6.58 -3.72
C LEU A 86 3.29 7.11 -5.12
N ILE A 87 4.25 7.00 -6.03
CA ILE A 87 4.03 7.19 -7.47
C ILE A 87 3.50 5.89 -8.09
N GLU A 88 3.07 5.93 -9.35
CA GLU A 88 2.44 4.78 -10.02
C GLU A 88 3.32 3.53 -9.98
N GLU A 89 4.62 3.66 -10.25
CA GLU A 89 5.57 2.53 -10.22
C GLU A 89 5.68 1.91 -8.82
N ASP A 90 5.84 2.73 -7.78
CA ASP A 90 5.90 2.22 -6.39
C ASP A 90 4.58 1.58 -5.97
N LEU A 91 3.46 2.18 -6.38
CA LEU A 91 2.12 1.73 -6.02
C LEU A 91 1.84 0.32 -6.58
N ASP A 92 2.20 0.05 -7.82
CA ASP A 92 2.03 -1.27 -8.44
C ASP A 92 2.79 -2.35 -7.66
N ASP A 93 4.01 -2.07 -7.24
CA ASP A 93 4.82 -2.98 -6.42
C ASP A 93 4.20 -3.21 -5.03
N GLN A 94 3.70 -2.16 -4.38
CA GLN A 94 2.99 -2.30 -3.10
C GLN A 94 1.72 -3.13 -3.25
N VAL A 95 0.95 -2.91 -4.32
CA VAL A 95 -0.26 -3.67 -4.62
C VAL A 95 0.06 -5.14 -4.81
N LEU A 96 1.07 -5.45 -5.63
CA LEU A 96 1.54 -6.82 -5.85
C LEU A 96 1.95 -7.50 -4.55
N ALA A 97 2.72 -6.81 -3.70
CA ALA A 97 3.16 -7.34 -2.42
C ALA A 97 1.98 -7.69 -1.50
N VAL A 98 0.99 -6.80 -1.40
CA VAL A 98 -0.20 -7.03 -0.57
C VAL A 98 -1.09 -8.13 -1.14
N VAL A 99 -1.32 -8.15 -2.45
CA VAL A 99 -2.09 -9.21 -3.13
C VAL A 99 -1.47 -10.58 -2.87
N ALA A 100 -0.15 -10.70 -3.03
CA ALA A 100 0.58 -11.94 -2.74
C ALA A 100 0.49 -12.33 -1.27
N ARG A 101 0.65 -11.36 -0.35
CA ARG A 101 0.54 -11.59 1.10
C ARG A 101 -0.86 -12.05 1.53
N CYS A 102 -1.89 -11.63 0.81
CA CYS A 102 -3.27 -12.06 1.04
C CYS A 102 -3.62 -13.39 0.35
N GLY A 103 -2.67 -14.06 -0.33
CA GLY A 103 -2.96 -15.28 -1.08
C GLY A 103 -3.92 -15.05 -2.26
N ARG A 104 -3.90 -13.85 -2.84
CA ARG A 104 -4.73 -13.44 -3.98
C ARG A 104 -3.91 -13.37 -5.25
N ARG A 105 -4.58 -13.32 -6.41
CA ARG A 105 -3.96 -13.08 -7.72
C ARG A 105 -4.52 -11.81 -8.32
N LEU A 106 -3.68 -11.08 -9.05
CA LEU A 106 -4.16 -9.97 -9.87
C LEU A 106 -5.22 -10.46 -10.84
N ALA A 107 -6.27 -9.66 -11.00
CA ALA A 107 -7.26 -9.89 -12.03
C ALA A 107 -6.62 -9.79 -13.43
N PRO A 108 -7.18 -10.47 -14.45
CA PRO A 108 -6.75 -10.30 -15.84
C PRO A 108 -6.80 -8.84 -16.27
N ALA A 109 -5.92 -8.43 -17.20
CA ALA A 109 -5.76 -7.04 -17.64
C ALA A 109 -7.08 -6.40 -18.12
N GLU A 110 -7.99 -7.20 -18.69
CA GLU A 110 -9.30 -6.77 -19.15
C GLU A 110 -10.21 -6.34 -18.00
N ARG A 111 -10.11 -7.01 -16.84
CA ARG A 111 -10.83 -6.63 -15.62
C ARG A 111 -10.14 -5.49 -14.89
N LEU A 112 -8.81 -5.41 -14.92
CA LEU A 112 -8.05 -4.30 -14.33
C LEU A 112 -8.42 -2.96 -14.97
N ARG A 113 -8.64 -2.92 -16.28
CA ARG A 113 -9.09 -1.70 -17.00
C ARG A 113 -10.49 -1.21 -16.58
N ALA A 114 -11.31 -2.10 -16.02
CA ALA A 114 -12.65 -1.76 -15.54
C ALA A 114 -12.67 -1.32 -14.06
N ILE A 115 -11.54 -1.46 -13.35
CA ILE A 115 -11.42 -1.08 -11.95
C ILE A 115 -11.06 0.42 -11.87
N THR A 116 -11.66 1.11 -10.90
CA THR A 116 -11.37 2.51 -10.60
C THR A 116 -9.89 2.71 -10.26
N PRO A 117 -9.25 3.82 -10.69
CA PRO A 117 -7.88 4.14 -10.32
C PRO A 117 -7.68 4.11 -8.79
N VAL A 118 -6.56 3.56 -8.34
CA VAL A 118 -6.22 3.45 -6.93
C VAL A 118 -5.58 4.76 -6.47
N GLU A 119 -6.39 5.67 -5.94
CA GLU A 119 -5.91 6.98 -5.47
C GLU A 119 -5.82 7.08 -3.94
N THR A 120 -6.74 6.42 -3.24
CA THR A 120 -6.82 6.43 -1.78
C THR A 120 -6.50 5.07 -1.17
N VAL A 121 -6.20 5.04 0.13
CA VAL A 121 -6.03 3.77 0.86
C VAL A 121 -7.31 2.92 0.81
N ARG A 122 -8.48 3.54 0.81
CA ARG A 122 -9.76 2.84 0.61
C ARG A 122 -9.82 2.16 -0.75
N ASP A 123 -9.40 2.85 -1.81
CA ASP A 123 -9.36 2.27 -3.15
C ASP A 123 -8.36 1.11 -3.22
N PHE A 124 -7.22 1.25 -2.55
CA PHE A 124 -6.23 0.17 -2.46
C PHE A 124 -6.81 -1.07 -1.77
N VAL A 125 -7.45 -0.90 -0.61
CA VAL A 125 -8.14 -2.00 0.08
C VAL A 125 -9.19 -2.66 -0.82
N ARG A 126 -10.02 -1.87 -1.50
CA ARG A 126 -11.06 -2.38 -2.41
C ARG A 126 -10.47 -3.13 -3.60
N PHE A 127 -9.38 -2.62 -4.15
CA PHE A 127 -8.68 -3.27 -5.26
C PHE A 127 -8.17 -4.66 -4.87
N VAL A 128 -7.49 -4.75 -3.72
CA VAL A 128 -6.99 -6.04 -3.21
C VAL A 128 -8.15 -6.98 -2.88
N ALA A 129 -9.22 -6.47 -2.27
CA ALA A 129 -10.40 -7.28 -1.96
C ALA A 129 -11.12 -7.80 -3.22
N ALA A 130 -11.09 -7.06 -4.32
CA ALA A 130 -11.65 -7.48 -5.60
C ALA A 130 -10.78 -8.52 -6.34
N CYS A 131 -9.52 -8.70 -5.92
CA CYS A 131 -8.64 -9.71 -6.50
C CYS A 131 -9.10 -11.12 -6.11
N PRO A 132 -9.18 -12.05 -7.08
CA PRO A 132 -9.56 -13.44 -6.80
C PRO A 132 -8.55 -14.12 -5.88
N GLU A 133 -9.03 -15.02 -5.04
CA GLU A 133 -8.19 -15.90 -4.24
C GLU A 133 -7.43 -16.88 -5.14
N VAL A 134 -6.22 -17.25 -4.73
CA VAL A 134 -5.47 -18.34 -5.37
C VAL A 134 -6.22 -19.63 -5.06
N ALA A 135 -7.11 -20.07 -5.94
CA ALA A 135 -7.69 -21.40 -5.84
C ALA A 135 -6.54 -22.43 -5.91
N GLU A 136 -6.42 -23.26 -4.87
CA GLU A 136 -5.55 -24.44 -4.85
C GLU A 136 -5.79 -25.26 -6.13
N PRO A 137 -4.76 -25.52 -6.96
CA PRO A 137 -4.90 -26.41 -8.11
C PRO A 137 -4.99 -27.86 -7.62
N GLY A 138 -6.17 -28.29 -7.13
CA GLY A 138 -6.33 -29.63 -6.56
C GLY A 138 -7.75 -30.17 -6.36
N ALA A 139 -8.82 -29.45 -6.73
CA ALA A 139 -10.20 -29.90 -6.49
C ALA A 139 -11.01 -30.24 -7.76
N ALA A 140 -10.35 -30.40 -8.91
CA ALA A 140 -11.01 -30.72 -10.18
C ALA A 140 -10.37 -31.96 -10.84
N ALA A 141 -10.38 -33.10 -10.15
CA ALA A 141 -10.15 -34.41 -10.76
C ALA A 141 -10.65 -35.56 -9.86
N ASP A 142 -11.92 -35.51 -9.42
CA ASP A 142 -12.64 -36.73 -9.03
C ASP A 142 -13.96 -36.78 -9.79
N GLY A 143 -13.85 -37.16 -11.06
CA GLY A 143 -14.99 -37.59 -11.85
C GLY A 143 -15.19 -39.09 -11.61
N PRO A 144 -16.42 -39.56 -11.33
CA PRO A 144 -16.66 -40.98 -11.09
C PRO A 144 -16.35 -41.77 -12.36
N ARG A 145 -15.41 -42.72 -12.28
CA ARG A 145 -15.19 -43.71 -13.33
C ARG A 145 -16.34 -44.72 -13.32
N PRO A 146 -17.05 -44.94 -14.45
CA PRO A 146 -17.83 -46.16 -14.64
C PRO A 146 -16.93 -47.38 -14.86
#